data_AF-A0A6G5RSU5-F1
#
_entry.id   AF-A0A6G5RSU5-F1
#
_cell.length_a   1.000
_cell.length_b   1.000
_cell.length_c   1.000
_cell.angle_alpha   90.00
_cell.angle_beta   90.00
_cell.angle_gamma   90.00
#
_symmetry.space_group_name_H-M   'P 1'
#
loop_
_entity.id
_entity.type
_entity.pdbx_description
1 polymer ?
#
loop_
_entity_poly.entity_id
_entity_poly.type
_entity_poly.pdbx_seq_one_letter_code
_entity_poly.pdbx_strand_id
1 'polypeptide(L)' 'MPAITPQPRSPATCGATAGSTLVHCPAATRVFSANLGRRSTPEEQAAVLVFLASDAAEMINGAVLPVDDGWSAV' A
#
# COMPACT_ATOMS: atom_id res chain seq x y z
N MET A 1 17.43 11.24 28.29
CA MET A 1 17.51 10.60 26.96
C MET A 1 16.39 9.58 26.85
N PRO A 2 15.36 9.76 26.01
CA PRO A 2 14.37 8.71 25.82
C PRO A 2 14.98 7.59 24.96
N ALA A 3 14.70 6.34 25.32
CA ALA A 3 15.20 5.16 24.64
C ALA A 3 14.51 4.99 23.28
N ILE A 4 15.28 4.96 22.20
CA ILE A 4 14.82 4.48 20.88
C ILE A 4 14.74 2.95 20.99
N THR A 5 13.53 2.43 21.11
CA THR A 5 13.29 0.98 21.01
C THR A 5 13.58 0.55 19.57
N PRO A 6 14.54 -0.36 19.33
CA PRO A 6 14.86 -0.78 17.98
C PRO A 6 13.66 -1.51 17.37
N GLN A 7 13.28 -1.11 16.16
CA GLN A 7 12.21 -1.76 15.41
C GLN A 7 12.66 -3.18 14.98
N PRO A 8 11.74 -4.16 14.92
CA PRO A 8 12.06 -5.50 14.45
C PRO A 8 12.55 -5.46 13.00
N ARG A 9 13.64 -6.20 12.71
CA ARG A 9 14.32 -6.21 11.40
C ARG A 9 13.52 -6.88 10.28
N SER A 10 12.41 -7.53 10.63
CA SER A 10 11.42 -8.04 9.69
C SER A 10 10.08 -7.41 10.03
N PRO A 11 9.39 -6.72 9.09
CA PRO A 11 8.01 -6.34 9.30
C PRO A 11 7.21 -7.61 9.56
N ALA A 12 6.23 -7.55 10.47
CA ALA A 12 5.37 -8.68 10.77
C ALA A 12 4.85 -9.29 9.47
N THR A 13 5.31 -10.50 9.13
CA THR A 13 4.69 -11.29 8.08
C THR A 13 3.23 -11.40 8.49
N CYS A 14 2.32 -10.90 7.66
CA CYS A 14 0.88 -11.02 7.91
C CYS A 14 0.57 -12.51 8.02
N GLY A 15 0.48 -13.00 9.26
CA GLY A 15 0.08 -14.37 9.54
C GLY A 15 -1.36 -14.51 9.10
N ALA A 16 -1.64 -15.45 8.20
CA ALA A 16 -3.00 -15.82 7.87
C ALA A 16 -3.62 -16.51 9.10
N THR A 17 -4.30 -15.74 9.94
CA THR A 17 -5.24 -16.31 10.90
C THR A 17 -6.41 -16.87 10.09
N ALA A 18 -6.42 -18.19 9.92
CA ALA A 18 -7.54 -18.95 9.39
C ALA A 18 -8.72 -18.81 10.36
N GLY A 19 -9.57 -17.82 10.10
CA GLY A 19 -10.71 -17.53 10.96
C GLY A 19 -11.52 -16.36 10.44
N SER A 20 -12.18 -16.53 9.31
CA SER A 20 -13.29 -15.65 8.95
C SER A 20 -14.38 -16.48 8.30
N THR A 21 -15.50 -16.67 9.01
CA THR A 21 -16.77 -16.98 8.36
C THR A 21 -17.18 -15.72 7.59
N LEU A 22 -16.55 -15.49 6.44
CA LEU A 22 -17.04 -14.49 5.50
C LEU A 22 -18.41 -14.98 5.04
N VAL A 23 -19.45 -14.26 5.43
CA VAL A 23 -20.73 -14.31 4.73
C VAL A 23 -20.41 -14.02 3.27
N HIS A 24 -20.51 -15.05 2.41
CA HIS A 24 -20.34 -14.89 0.98
C HIS A 24 -21.49 -14.03 0.46
N CYS A 25 -21.28 -12.71 0.45
CA CYS A 25 -22.15 -11.74 -0.18
C CYS A 25 -21.51 -11.35 -1.52
N PRO A 26 -22.03 -11.85 -2.66
CA PRO A 26 -21.47 -11.55 -3.97
C PRO A 26 -21.39 -10.05 -4.27
N ALA A 27 -22.32 -9.26 -3.72
CA ALA A 27 -22.30 -7.80 -3.82
C ALA A 27 -21.11 -7.18 -3.06
N ALA A 28 -20.80 -7.66 -1.86
CA ALA A 28 -19.63 -7.20 -1.10
C ALA A 28 -18.33 -7.61 -1.79
N THR A 29 -18.24 -8.84 -2.31
CA THR A 29 -17.09 -9.30 -3.10
C THR A 29 -16.86 -8.40 -4.31
N ARG A 30 -17.93 -7.97 -5.01
CA ARG A 30 -17.84 -7.08 -6.17
C ARG A 30 -17.24 -5.71 -5.83
N VAL A 31 -17.60 -5.12 -4.69
CA VAL A 31 -17.03 -3.84 -4.25
C VAL A 31 -15.54 -3.99 -3.96
N PHE A 32 -15.15 -5.07 -3.26
CA PHE A 32 -13.75 -5.33 -2.98
C PHE A 32 -12.96 -5.69 -4.24
N SER A 33 -13.56 -6.36 -5.23
CA SER A 33 -12.86 -6.85 -6.41
C SER A 33 -12.87 -5.92 -7.62
N ALA A 34 -13.68 -4.86 -7.61
CA ALA A 34 -13.80 -3.95 -8.75
C ALA A 34 -12.47 -3.27 -9.11
N ASN A 35 -11.59 -3.07 -8.11
CA ASN A 35 -10.27 -2.44 -8.30
C ASN A 35 -9.17 -3.24 -7.59
N LEU A 36 -9.32 -4.57 -7.53
CA LEU A 36 -8.20 -5.45 -7.16
C LEU A 36 -7.18 -5.45 -8.30
N GLY A 37 -6.40 -4.39 -8.38
CA GLY A 37 -5.15 -4.39 -9.13
C GLY A 37 -4.13 -5.32 -8.48
N ARG A 38 -2.97 -5.51 -9.14
CA ARG A 38 -1.87 -6.27 -8.53
C ARG A 38 -1.25 -5.45 -7.40
N ARG A 39 -0.61 -6.14 -6.46
CA ARG A 39 0.32 -5.46 -5.54
C ARG A 39 1.49 -4.89 -6.32
N SER A 40 1.79 -3.62 -6.12
CA SER A 40 2.98 -2.99 -6.66
C SER A 40 4.25 -3.74 -6.24
N THR A 41 5.23 -3.82 -7.11
CA THR A 41 6.56 -4.33 -6.74
C THR A 41 7.36 -3.28 -5.95
N PRO A 42 8.41 -3.68 -5.21
CA PRO A 42 9.31 -2.72 -4.56
C PRO A 42 9.94 -1.71 -5.54
N GLU A 43 10.24 -2.13 -6.76
CA GLU A 43 10.83 -1.29 -7.80
C GLU A 43 9.84 -0.23 -8.31
N GLU A 44 8.55 -0.58 -8.41
CA GLU A 44 7.49 0.35 -8.79
C GLU A 44 7.27 1.42 -7.71
N GLN A 45 7.35 1.04 -6.44
CA GLN A 45 7.34 1.99 -5.31
C GLN A 45 8.58 2.90 -5.35
N ALA A 46 9.77 2.33 -5.56
CA ALA A 46 11.03 3.06 -5.61
C ALA A 46 11.07 4.06 -6.78
N ALA A 47 10.51 3.70 -7.94
CA ALA A 47 10.46 4.58 -9.11
C ALA A 47 9.72 5.89 -8.79
N VAL A 48 8.62 5.82 -8.05
CA VAL A 48 7.86 7.02 -7.64
C VAL A 48 8.63 7.85 -6.63
N LEU A 49 9.33 7.23 -5.68
CA LEU A 49 10.21 7.94 -4.74
C LEU A 49 11.34 8.67 -5.46
N VAL A 50 11.97 8.04 -6.46
CA VAL A 50 13.02 8.65 -7.28
C VAL A 50 12.47 9.83 -8.09
N PHE A 51 11.27 9.70 -8.66
CA PHE A 51 10.60 10.80 -9.33
C PHE A 51 10.34 11.98 -8.38
N LEU A 52 9.77 11.73 -7.20
CA LEU A 52 9.49 12.76 -6.20
C LEU A 52 10.75 13.44 -5.66
N ALA A 53 11.89 12.74 -5.65
CA ALA A 53 13.18 13.28 -5.26
C ALA A 53 13.90 14.06 -6.38
N SER A 54 13.33 14.10 -7.59
CA SER A 54 13.94 14.76 -8.75
C SER A 54 13.43 16.19 -8.96
N ASP A 55 14.18 16.98 -9.72
CA ASP A 55 13.79 18.34 -10.12
C ASP A 55 12.45 18.39 -10.87
N ALA A 56 12.06 17.28 -11.53
CA ALA A 56 10.76 17.19 -12.21
C ALA A 56 9.56 17.29 -11.26
N ALA A 57 9.77 17.08 -9.96
CA ALA A 57 8.75 17.19 -8.93
C ALA A 57 8.87 18.49 -8.09
N GLU A 58 9.64 19.50 -8.51
CA GLU A 58 9.90 20.71 -7.69
C GLU A 58 8.63 21.41 -7.19
N MET A 59 7.55 21.35 -7.97
CA MET A 59 6.25 21.96 -7.66
C MET A 59 5.27 21.02 -6.94
N ILE A 60 5.65 19.76 -6.69
CA ILE A 60 4.77 18.75 -6.09
C ILE A 60 5.05 18.68 -4.58
N ASN A 61 4.18 19.32 -3.80
CA ASN A 61 4.28 19.34 -2.34
C ASN A 61 2.91 19.07 -1.70
N GLY A 62 2.91 18.42 -0.53
CA GLY A 62 1.68 18.14 0.23
C GLY A 62 0.75 17.10 -0.42
N ALA A 63 1.19 16.44 -1.50
CA ALA A 63 0.42 15.42 -2.19
C ALA A 63 0.73 14.01 -1.66
N VAL A 64 -0.29 13.16 -1.60
CA VAL A 64 -0.14 11.71 -1.41
C VAL A 64 -0.37 11.06 -2.76
N LEU A 65 0.64 10.37 -3.29
CA LEU A 65 0.56 9.69 -4.58
C LEU A 65 0.41 8.17 -4.36
N PRO A 66 -0.79 7.59 -4.53
CA PRO A 66 -0.98 6.14 -4.39
C PRO A 66 -0.32 5.38 -5.55
N VAL A 67 0.36 4.28 -5.20
CA VAL A 67 1.04 3.38 -6.13
C VAL A 67 0.52 1.97 -5.89
N ASP A 68 -0.76 1.76 -6.19
CA ASP A 68 -1.51 0.56 -5.78
C ASP A 68 -2.42 0.01 -6.88
N ASP A 69 -2.10 0.31 -8.14
CA ASP A 69 -2.80 -0.18 -9.32
C ASP A 69 -4.30 0.21 -9.33
N GLY A 70 -4.61 1.39 -8.77
CA GLY A 70 -5.95 1.99 -8.77
C GLY A 70 -6.84 1.56 -7.60
N TRP A 71 -6.31 0.81 -6.63
CA TRP A 71 -7.08 0.32 -5.50
C TRP A 71 -7.67 1.44 -4.64
N SER A 72 -6.90 2.51 -4.35
CA SER A 72 -7.37 3.63 -3.53
C SER A 72 -8.26 4.64 -4.28
N ALA A 73 -8.54 4.44 -5.57
CA ALA A 73 -9.24 5.44 -6.39
C ALA A 73 -10.79 5.31 -6.34
N VAL A 74 -11.34 4.43 -5.50
CA VAL A 74 -12.78 4.06 -5.49
C VAL A 74 -13.47 4.11 -4.15
#